data_AF-A0A517PFU2-F1
#
_entry.id   AF-A0A517PFU2-F1
#
_cell.length_a   1.000
_cell.length_b   1.000
_cell.length_c   1.000
_cell.angle_alpha   90.00
_cell.angle_beta   90.00
_cell.angle_gamma   90.00
#
_symmetry.space_group_name_H-M   'P 1'
#
loop_
_entity.id
_entity.type
_entity.pdbx_description
1 polymer ?
#
loop_
_entity_poly.entity_id
_entity_poly.type
_entity_poly.pdbx_seq_one_letter_code
_entity_poly.pdbx_strand_id
1 'polypeptide(L)'
;MPTFPAPASVRLAGSVIAVRPARRPRGATFAAGAAALAGLLALGPLLAEIVVRLWTSPRFEHAPLIWLAAAALGGWRLRESLVARQEEPVELGEPAASPRPWAEAVLWLLALLPTTAAILLGSGWLALTAAFLVVPAATYSAGGGATLRPILPAWAVLWTTLPPPFHTDADLVLRLQGLAAKLASAALDMLGRRHLPAGVTVELPGRSYFVEEACSGVNSLYALLAVAALGLAWGRRSWWRWLIVLPAAVGWAVAANAARVTAAVELSAGLGWPVAEGFGHDLLGMLTFAAAGLLTLSVDALLRFAVPPAEAVPAELDEPNAPLAPSADPPPPPLAAEPATERRPVPRAAAWGAAAVAFGLLAGWRLAVGPAVDVAAVPASTLLTPAALKPVGEDSLPAEWNGWRRGEFRTVTRDRDHLDGPFSAQWVYRRGPLEATISMDGPFAEGWHDLRTCYTAGGWACTDAVDRVVTSAEEEEGGSEADGDVITRLDLAQPLGRRGVVFFTSYAVDDDANLGADLAARTGSSWTRRFEAFRDRSAPDAGHAAAEPAYQVQVLASGYRTLSDEEKEAVEALFHAMRRRLAALPRDAAPPRESASRRTAAD
;
A
#
# COMPACT_ATOMS: atom_id res chain seq x y z
N MET A 1 41.19 -62.36 61.84
CA MET A 1 40.60 -61.44 60.84
C MET A 1 39.97 -60.28 61.59
N PRO A 2 40.44 -59.05 61.42
CA PRO A 2 39.85 -57.89 62.08
C PRO A 2 38.55 -57.49 61.37
N THR A 3 37.50 -57.34 62.16
CA THR A 3 36.18 -56.84 61.78
C THR A 3 36.27 -55.35 61.42
N PHE A 4 35.97 -55.01 60.16
CA PHE A 4 35.77 -53.63 59.72
C PHE A 4 34.44 -53.09 60.29
N PRO A 5 34.40 -51.87 60.84
CA PRO A 5 33.13 -51.22 61.17
C PRO A 5 32.42 -50.74 59.90
N ALA A 6 31.10 -50.92 59.86
CA ALA A 6 30.22 -50.46 58.79
C ALA A 6 30.28 -48.92 58.61
N PRO A 7 30.20 -48.38 57.38
CA PRO A 7 30.13 -46.95 57.18
C PRO A 7 28.79 -46.39 57.67
N ALA A 8 28.88 -45.34 58.50
CA ALA A 8 27.74 -44.56 58.95
C ALA A 8 26.99 -43.94 57.76
N SER A 9 25.73 -44.32 57.59
CA SER A 9 24.83 -43.67 56.64
C SER A 9 24.49 -42.26 57.15
N VAL A 10 25.19 -41.24 56.66
CA VAL A 10 24.76 -39.85 56.79
C VAL A 10 23.60 -39.64 55.81
N ARG A 11 22.36 -39.65 56.31
CA ARG A 11 21.21 -39.14 55.55
C ARG A 11 21.31 -37.62 55.51
N LEU A 12 21.87 -37.08 54.44
CA LEU A 12 21.66 -35.68 54.09
C LEU A 12 20.20 -35.55 53.65
N ALA A 13 19.35 -35.04 54.55
CA ALA A 13 18.04 -34.53 54.22
C ALA A 13 18.18 -33.25 53.39
N GLY A 14 18.55 -33.41 52.11
CA GLY A 14 18.42 -32.37 51.12
C GLY A 14 16.95 -32.21 50.77
N SER A 15 16.26 -31.30 51.45
CA SER A 15 14.93 -30.86 51.06
C SER A 15 15.00 -30.31 49.64
N VAL A 16 14.50 -31.06 48.66
CA VAL A 16 14.18 -30.51 47.34
C VAL A 16 13.03 -29.53 47.57
N ILE A 17 13.37 -28.24 47.73
CA ILE A 17 12.38 -27.17 47.73
C ILE A 17 11.83 -27.14 46.30
N ALA A 18 10.69 -27.79 46.10
CA ALA A 18 9.89 -27.61 44.89
C ALA A 18 9.42 -26.15 44.85
N VAL A 19 10.22 -25.27 44.26
CA VAL A 19 9.80 -23.90 43.92
C VAL A 19 8.69 -24.05 42.89
N ARG A 20 7.44 -24.02 43.34
CA ARG A 20 6.30 -23.92 42.44
C ARG A 20 6.52 -22.69 41.57
N PRO A 21 6.50 -22.81 40.22
CA PRO A 21 6.58 -21.63 39.37
C PRO A 21 5.43 -20.71 39.77
N ALA A 22 5.74 -19.45 40.10
CA ALA A 22 4.75 -18.45 40.44
C ALA A 22 3.73 -18.40 39.29
N ARG A 23 2.53 -18.97 39.53
CA ARG A 23 1.44 -18.92 38.56
C ARG A 23 1.12 -17.46 38.35
N ARG A 24 1.39 -16.96 37.14
CA ARG A 24 1.06 -15.59 36.75
C ARG A 24 -0.43 -15.34 37.03
N PRO A 25 -0.80 -14.15 37.51
CA PRO A 25 -2.21 -13.84 37.77
C PRO A 25 -2.97 -13.90 36.43
N ARG A 26 -3.84 -14.90 36.27
CA ARG A 26 -4.69 -15.11 35.08
C ARG A 26 -5.51 -13.86 34.69
N GLY A 27 -5.76 -12.96 35.64
CA GLY A 27 -6.46 -11.69 35.38
C GLY A 27 -5.67 -10.70 34.52
N ALA A 28 -4.33 -10.75 34.56
CA ALA A 28 -3.47 -9.85 33.78
C ALA A 28 -3.54 -10.10 32.28
N THR A 29 -3.35 -11.36 31.91
CA THR A 29 -3.44 -11.87 30.54
C THR A 29 -4.85 -11.69 29.98
N PHE A 30 -5.87 -11.88 30.81
CA PHE A 30 -7.26 -11.67 30.44
C PHE A 30 -7.57 -10.20 30.15
N ALA A 31 -7.12 -9.28 31.01
CA ALA A 31 -7.33 -7.84 30.83
C ALA A 31 -6.63 -7.31 29.56
N ALA A 32 -5.41 -7.75 29.27
CA ALA A 32 -4.72 -7.40 28.03
C ALA A 32 -5.43 -7.93 26.77
N GLY A 33 -5.94 -9.16 26.83
CA GLY A 33 -6.76 -9.73 25.74
C GLY A 33 -8.08 -8.98 25.54
N ALA A 34 -8.75 -8.61 26.63
CA ALA A 34 -9.97 -7.81 26.59
C ALA A 34 -9.72 -6.40 26.02
N ALA A 35 -8.61 -5.75 26.39
CA ALA A 35 -8.21 -4.45 25.85
C ALA A 35 -7.92 -4.53 24.34
N ALA A 36 -7.23 -5.58 23.89
CA ALA A 36 -6.94 -5.81 22.47
C ALA A 36 -8.24 -6.03 21.68
N LEU A 37 -9.14 -6.86 22.20
CA LEU A 37 -10.45 -7.10 21.59
C LEU A 37 -11.28 -5.82 21.53
N ALA A 38 -11.34 -5.05 22.61
CA ALA A 38 -12.06 -3.78 22.65
C ALA A 38 -11.51 -2.77 21.62
N GLY A 39 -10.19 -2.65 21.50
CA GLY A 39 -9.54 -1.81 20.48
C GLY A 39 -9.87 -2.26 19.06
N LEU A 40 -9.79 -3.56 18.77
CA LEU A 40 -10.13 -4.11 17.45
C LEU A 40 -11.62 -3.93 17.11
N LEU A 41 -12.52 -4.09 18.08
CA LEU A 41 -13.95 -3.84 17.91
C LEU A 41 -14.24 -2.34 17.67
N ALA A 42 -13.53 -1.45 18.38
CA ALA A 42 -13.62 0.00 18.15
C ALA A 42 -13.25 0.39 16.72
N LEU A 43 -12.27 -0.32 16.15
CA LEU A 43 -11.78 -0.13 14.78
C LEU A 43 -12.59 -0.91 13.74
N GLY A 44 -13.50 -1.79 14.15
CA GLY A 44 -14.18 -2.75 13.29
C GLY A 44 -14.72 -2.18 11.97
N PRO A 45 -15.45 -1.06 11.99
CA PRO A 45 -15.97 -0.48 10.76
C PRO A 45 -14.90 0.08 9.81
N LEU A 46 -13.87 0.74 10.37
CA LEU A 46 -12.72 1.25 9.59
C LEU A 46 -11.87 0.11 9.03
N LEU A 47 -11.74 -0.98 9.79
CA LEU A 47 -11.10 -2.22 9.36
C LEU A 47 -11.89 -2.86 8.23
N ALA A 48 -13.21 -2.97 8.33
CA ALA A 48 -14.04 -3.50 7.25
C ALA A 48 -13.87 -2.69 5.96
N GLU A 49 -13.88 -1.36 6.06
CA GLU A 49 -13.67 -0.47 4.92
C GLU A 49 -12.31 -0.70 4.25
N ILE A 50 -11.20 -0.67 5.02
CA ILE A 50 -9.87 -0.85 4.44
C ILE A 50 -9.68 -2.26 3.88
N VAL A 51 -10.25 -3.30 4.52
CA VAL A 51 -10.20 -4.67 3.97
C VAL A 51 -10.91 -4.74 2.62
N VAL A 52 -12.10 -4.16 2.49
CA VAL A 52 -12.83 -4.11 1.22
C VAL A 52 -12.03 -3.32 0.18
N ARG A 53 -11.45 -2.17 0.55
CA ARG A 53 -10.59 -1.37 -0.35
C ARG A 53 -9.38 -2.15 -0.86
N LEU A 54 -8.69 -2.88 0.02
CA LEU A 54 -7.52 -3.69 -0.33
C LEU A 54 -7.90 -4.90 -1.19
N TRP A 55 -8.98 -5.61 -0.84
CA TRP A 55 -9.46 -6.76 -1.60
C TRP A 55 -9.92 -6.40 -3.02
N THR A 56 -10.47 -5.20 -3.19
CA THR A 56 -10.91 -4.68 -4.49
C THR A 56 -9.82 -3.92 -5.24
N SER A 57 -8.63 -3.76 -4.66
CA SER A 57 -7.48 -3.14 -5.31
C SER A 57 -6.60 -4.23 -5.94
N PRO A 58 -6.38 -4.23 -7.26
CA PRO A 58 -5.48 -5.19 -7.91
C PRO A 58 -4.07 -5.22 -7.31
N ARG A 59 -3.60 -4.10 -6.73
CA ARG A 59 -2.29 -4.00 -6.08
C ARG A 59 -2.19 -4.81 -4.78
N PHE A 60 -3.29 -4.91 -4.02
CA PHE A 60 -3.31 -5.46 -2.66
C PHE A 60 -4.35 -6.58 -2.46
N GLU A 61 -4.95 -7.11 -3.52
CA GLU A 61 -5.93 -8.21 -3.47
C GLU A 61 -5.43 -9.44 -2.69
N HIS A 62 -4.11 -9.66 -2.68
CA HIS A 62 -3.44 -10.75 -1.98
C HIS A 62 -3.37 -10.55 -0.45
N ALA A 63 -3.67 -9.35 0.08
CA ALA A 63 -3.44 -9.00 1.48
C ALA A 63 -4.15 -9.94 2.48
N PRO A 64 -5.44 -10.31 2.31
CA PRO A 64 -6.09 -11.18 3.30
C PRO A 64 -5.52 -12.59 3.34
N LEU A 65 -5.05 -13.12 2.21
CA LEU A 65 -4.35 -14.40 2.18
C LEU A 65 -3.03 -14.33 2.97
N ILE A 66 -2.29 -13.23 2.81
CA ILE A 66 -1.05 -13.00 3.56
C ILE A 66 -1.33 -12.82 5.06
N TRP A 67 -2.41 -12.17 5.46
CA TRP A 67 -2.80 -12.05 6.87
C TRP A 67 -3.12 -13.41 7.49
N LEU A 68 -3.86 -14.26 6.78
CA LEU A 68 -4.14 -15.63 7.22
C LEU A 68 -2.85 -16.44 7.36
N ALA A 69 -1.94 -16.36 6.38
CA ALA A 69 -0.65 -17.04 6.42
C ALA A 69 0.23 -16.55 7.58
N ALA A 70 0.28 -15.23 7.82
CA ALA A 70 1.01 -14.63 8.92
C ALA A 70 0.41 -15.03 10.29
N ALA A 71 -0.93 -15.02 10.41
CA ALA A 71 -1.61 -15.46 11.63
C ALA A 71 -1.33 -16.94 11.93
N ALA A 72 -1.41 -17.81 10.92
CA ALA A 72 -1.10 -19.23 11.05
C ALA A 72 0.37 -19.46 11.44
N LEU A 73 1.32 -18.78 10.79
CA LEU A 73 2.74 -18.85 11.11
C LEU A 73 3.04 -18.35 12.54
N GLY A 74 2.48 -17.20 12.92
CA GLY A 74 2.66 -16.62 14.25
C GLY A 74 2.08 -17.51 15.34
N GLY A 75 0.87 -18.04 15.13
CA GLY A 75 0.22 -18.99 16.02
C GLY A 75 1.00 -20.29 16.18
N TRP A 76 1.50 -20.85 15.07
CA TRP A 76 2.37 -22.02 15.09
C TRP A 76 3.64 -21.77 15.92
N ARG A 77 4.34 -20.66 15.69
CA ARG A 77 5.57 -20.32 16.42
C ARG A 77 5.36 -20.06 17.90
N LEU A 78 4.25 -19.40 18.23
CA LEU A 78 3.89 -19.18 19.61
C LEU A 78 3.64 -20.53 20.30
N ARG A 79 2.92 -21.46 19.66
CA ARG A 79 2.67 -22.81 20.19
C ARG A 79 3.98 -23.55 20.48
N GLU A 80 4.92 -23.55 19.52
CA GLU A 80 6.20 -24.23 19.67
C GLU A 80 7.00 -23.67 20.85
N SER A 81 7.06 -22.34 20.96
CA SER A 81 7.76 -21.69 22.06
C SER A 81 7.11 -21.94 23.42
N LEU A 82 5.80 -22.18 23.47
CA LEU A 82 5.10 -22.49 24.72
C LEU A 82 5.28 -23.96 25.11
N VAL A 83 5.25 -24.89 24.15
CA VAL A 83 5.50 -26.33 24.39
C VAL A 83 6.93 -26.57 24.84
N ALA A 84 7.93 -26.02 24.14
CA ALA A 84 9.34 -26.16 24.52
C ALA A 84 9.63 -25.71 25.96
N ARG A 85 8.89 -24.72 26.47
CA ARG A 85 8.99 -24.26 27.86
C ARG A 85 8.31 -25.14 28.89
N GLN A 86 7.33 -25.93 28.48
CA GLN A 86 6.72 -26.92 29.38
C GLN A 86 7.65 -28.11 29.60
N GLU A 87 8.55 -28.37 28.65
CA GLU A 87 9.45 -29.52 28.63
C GLU A 87 10.84 -29.22 29.22
N GLU A 88 11.26 -27.95 29.32
CA GLU A 88 12.54 -27.59 29.97
C GLU A 88 12.56 -27.97 31.46
N PRO A 89 13.55 -28.76 31.93
CA PRO A 89 13.80 -28.97 33.35
C PRO A 89 14.01 -27.61 34.03
N VAL A 90 13.46 -27.44 35.22
CA VAL A 90 13.71 -26.25 36.05
C VAL A 90 15.15 -26.32 36.56
N GLU A 91 16.12 -26.02 35.69
CA GLU A 91 17.46 -25.68 36.14
C GLU A 91 17.41 -24.32 36.82
N LEU A 92 18.28 -24.10 37.81
CA LEU A 92 18.41 -22.89 38.64
C LEU A 92 18.91 -21.66 37.84
N GLY A 93 18.58 -21.56 36.55
CA GLY A 93 18.92 -20.49 35.62
C GLY A 93 17.73 -19.55 35.36
N GLU A 94 18.06 -18.26 35.27
CA GLU A 94 17.20 -17.06 35.22
C GLU A 94 15.67 -17.24 35.02
N PRO A 95 14.83 -16.74 35.95
CA PRO A 95 13.38 -16.77 35.77
C PRO A 95 12.99 -16.04 34.48
N ALA A 96 12.18 -16.71 33.64
CA ALA A 96 11.64 -16.16 32.40
C ALA A 96 11.21 -14.70 32.61
N ALA A 97 11.99 -13.77 32.06
CA ALA A 97 11.91 -12.35 32.40
C ALA A 97 10.45 -11.89 32.29
N SER A 98 9.85 -11.60 33.45
CA SER A 98 8.50 -11.06 33.50
C SER A 98 8.41 -9.83 32.58
N PRO A 99 7.26 -9.58 31.92
CA PRO A 99 7.11 -8.41 31.07
C PRO A 99 7.62 -7.18 31.81
N ARG A 100 8.48 -6.38 31.19
CA ARG A 100 8.94 -5.14 31.81
C ARG A 100 7.79 -4.14 31.71
N PRO A 101 7.31 -3.55 32.84
CA PRO A 101 6.10 -2.74 32.83
C PRO A 101 6.22 -1.51 31.92
N TRP A 102 7.41 -0.90 31.83
CA TRP A 102 7.65 0.21 30.92
C TRP A 102 7.58 -0.20 29.45
N ALA A 103 8.13 -1.37 29.07
CA ALA A 103 8.13 -1.85 27.69
C ALA A 103 6.71 -2.21 27.25
N GLU A 104 5.97 -2.84 28.15
CA GLU A 104 4.54 -3.10 27.99
C GLU A 104 3.74 -1.80 27.81
N ALA A 105 3.96 -0.80 28.67
CA ALA A 105 3.30 0.50 28.56
C ALA A 105 3.61 1.20 27.23
N VAL A 106 4.86 1.14 26.77
CA VAL A 106 5.28 1.68 25.46
C VAL A 106 4.55 0.98 24.32
N LEU A 107 4.45 -0.35 24.33
CA LEU A 107 3.74 -1.10 23.28
C LEU A 107 2.24 -0.74 23.23
N TRP A 108 1.61 -0.61 24.39
CA TRP A 108 0.21 -0.19 24.46
C TRP A 108 0.00 1.26 24.06
N LEU A 109 0.93 2.17 24.40
CA LEU A 109 0.90 3.56 23.95
C LEU A 109 1.04 3.64 22.42
N LEU A 110 1.96 2.86 21.84
CA LEU A 110 2.15 2.77 20.39
C LEU A 110 0.94 2.19 19.67
N ALA A 111 0.12 1.35 20.31
CA ALA A 111 -1.14 0.87 19.77
C ALA A 111 -2.30 1.88 19.97
N LEU A 112 -2.35 2.54 21.13
CA LEU A 112 -3.41 3.48 21.49
C LEU A 112 -3.37 4.75 20.63
N LEU A 113 -2.19 5.33 20.39
CA LEU A 113 -2.03 6.55 19.58
C LEU A 113 -2.66 6.44 18.18
N PRO A 114 -2.29 5.45 17.33
CA PRO A 114 -2.90 5.28 16.02
C PRO A 114 -4.35 4.81 16.10
N THR A 115 -4.78 4.12 17.16
CA THR A 115 -6.20 3.78 17.35
C THR A 115 -7.04 5.02 17.53
N THR A 116 -6.61 5.92 18.43
CA THR A 116 -7.28 7.20 18.67
C THR A 116 -7.27 8.05 17.41
N ALA A 117 -6.13 8.15 16.72
CA ALA A 117 -6.03 8.89 15.46
C ALA A 117 -6.92 8.27 14.37
N ALA A 118 -6.99 6.94 14.24
CA ALA A 118 -7.87 6.29 13.27
C ALA A 118 -9.34 6.67 13.50
N ILE A 119 -9.78 6.68 14.76
CA ILE A 119 -11.16 7.00 15.14
C ILE A 119 -11.47 8.48 14.92
N LEU A 120 -10.58 9.38 15.36
CA LEU A 120 -10.79 10.83 15.24
C LEU A 120 -10.76 11.30 13.80
N LEU A 121 -9.95 10.68 12.95
CA LEU A 121 -9.70 11.11 11.58
C LEU A 121 -10.45 10.24 10.54
N GLY A 122 -11.22 9.23 10.99
CA GLY A 122 -11.92 8.31 10.09
C GLY A 122 -11.02 7.54 9.13
N SER A 123 -9.78 7.22 9.54
CA SER A 123 -8.76 6.68 8.62
C SER A 123 -8.63 5.16 8.71
N GLY A 124 -9.03 4.46 7.64
CA GLY A 124 -8.81 3.01 7.49
C GLY A 124 -7.33 2.59 7.51
N TRP A 125 -6.43 3.43 6.98
CA TRP A 125 -4.99 3.17 7.00
C TRP A 125 -4.43 3.17 8.44
N LEU A 126 -4.82 4.15 9.24
CA LEU A 126 -4.44 4.20 10.66
C LEU A 126 -5.10 3.07 11.45
N ALA A 127 -6.33 2.67 11.10
CA ALA A 127 -7.00 1.53 11.73
C ALA A 127 -6.24 0.23 11.50
N LEU A 128 -5.80 -0.04 10.26
CA LEU A 128 -4.99 -1.22 9.93
C LEU A 128 -3.64 -1.20 10.66
N THR A 129 -2.97 -0.04 10.68
CA THR A 129 -1.72 0.18 11.41
C THR A 129 -1.89 -0.09 12.91
N ALA A 130 -2.97 0.42 13.50
CA ALA A 130 -3.31 0.17 14.90
C ALA A 130 -3.56 -1.31 15.17
N ALA A 131 -4.32 -2.00 14.31
CA ALA A 131 -4.55 -3.44 14.42
C ALA A 131 -3.24 -4.25 14.40
N PHE A 132 -2.30 -3.90 13.53
CA PHE A 132 -0.97 -4.54 13.49
C PHE A 132 -0.15 -4.27 14.75
N LEU A 133 -0.29 -3.11 15.38
CA LEU A 133 0.43 -2.74 16.62
C LEU A 133 -0.22 -3.31 17.89
N VAL A 134 -1.50 -3.67 17.87
CA VAL A 134 -2.16 -4.38 18.98
C VAL A 134 -1.57 -5.79 19.16
N VAL A 135 -1.15 -6.47 18.08
CA VAL A 135 -0.57 -7.82 18.13
C VAL A 135 0.67 -7.91 19.05
N PRO A 136 1.73 -7.12 18.87
CA PRO A 136 2.90 -7.16 19.74
C PRO A 136 2.58 -6.72 21.18
N ALA A 137 1.66 -5.77 21.39
CA ALA A 137 1.24 -5.34 22.73
C ALA A 137 0.56 -6.47 23.51
N ALA A 138 -0.45 -7.12 22.90
CA ALA A 138 -1.19 -8.22 23.52
C ALA A 138 -0.29 -9.44 23.80
N THR A 139 0.55 -9.80 22.82
CA THR A 139 1.45 -10.95 22.95
C THR A 139 2.56 -10.72 23.97
N TYR A 140 3.11 -9.50 24.07
CA TYR A 140 4.07 -9.14 25.11
C TYR A 140 3.42 -9.11 26.50
N SER A 141 2.20 -8.60 26.65
CA SER A 141 1.47 -8.65 27.92
C SER A 141 1.22 -10.10 28.39
N ALA A 142 1.02 -11.04 27.45
CA ALA A 142 0.78 -12.43 27.80
C ALA A 142 2.01 -13.13 28.40
N GLY A 143 3.20 -12.89 27.83
CA GLY A 143 4.39 -13.71 28.09
C GLY A 143 5.72 -12.96 28.18
N GLY A 144 5.75 -11.67 27.86
CA GLY A 144 6.96 -10.84 27.74
C GLY A 144 7.65 -11.04 26.39
N GLY A 145 8.96 -10.79 26.34
CA GLY A 145 9.76 -11.04 25.14
C GLY A 145 9.74 -12.52 24.71
N ALA A 146 9.45 -13.39 25.67
CA ALA A 146 9.34 -14.82 25.56
C ALA A 146 8.21 -15.27 24.58
N THR A 147 7.12 -14.51 24.48
CA THR A 147 5.99 -14.77 23.56
C THR A 147 5.99 -13.84 22.36
N LEU A 148 6.60 -12.65 22.47
CA LEU A 148 6.73 -11.70 21.38
C LEU A 148 7.74 -12.15 20.32
N ARG A 149 8.95 -12.58 20.73
CA ARG A 149 10.06 -12.92 19.81
C ARG A 149 9.67 -13.95 18.73
N PRO A 150 8.95 -15.05 19.05
CA PRO A 150 8.53 -16.02 18.04
C PRO A 150 7.57 -15.45 16.98
N ILE A 151 6.80 -14.43 17.34
CA ILE A 151 5.76 -13.83 16.49
C ILE A 151 6.33 -12.71 15.61
N LEU A 152 7.42 -12.05 16.01
CA LEU A 152 8.00 -10.91 15.28
C LEU A 152 8.19 -11.15 13.76
N PRO A 153 8.65 -12.31 13.27
CA PRO A 153 8.78 -12.52 11.83
C PRO A 153 7.43 -12.57 11.11
N ALA A 154 6.40 -13.17 11.72
CA ALA A 154 5.05 -13.18 11.16
C ALA A 154 4.41 -11.79 11.22
N TRP A 155 4.67 -11.04 12.29
CA TRP A 155 4.26 -9.64 12.41
C TRP A 155 4.91 -8.77 11.33
N ALA A 156 6.20 -8.97 11.01
CA ALA A 156 6.89 -8.26 9.94
C ALA A 156 6.24 -8.50 8.56
N VAL A 157 5.73 -9.72 8.30
CA VAL A 157 5.01 -10.03 7.05
C VAL A 157 3.76 -9.17 6.88
N LEU A 158 3.02 -8.87 7.96
CA LEU A 158 1.81 -8.04 7.88
C LEU A 158 2.08 -6.68 7.25
N TRP A 159 3.23 -6.06 7.53
CA TRP A 159 3.59 -4.74 7.01
C TRP A 159 3.80 -4.70 5.50
N THR A 160 4.03 -5.84 4.84
CA THR A 160 4.11 -5.90 3.36
C THR A 160 2.78 -5.62 2.66
N THR A 161 1.68 -5.71 3.42
CA THR A 161 0.32 -5.50 2.92
C THR A 161 -0.26 -4.14 3.27
N LEU A 162 0.47 -3.33 4.05
CA LEU A 162 0.06 -1.97 4.38
C LEU A 162 0.49 -1.05 3.22
N PRO A 163 -0.46 -0.41 2.51
CA PRO A 163 -0.10 0.52 1.46
C PRO A 163 0.77 1.66 2.00
N PRO A 164 1.78 2.14 1.25
CA PRO A 164 2.53 3.32 1.64
C PRO A 164 1.60 4.53 1.82
N PRO A 165 1.82 5.37 2.85
CA PRO A 165 0.97 6.53 3.06
C PRO A 165 1.11 7.52 1.91
N PHE A 166 0.02 8.22 1.60
CA PHE A 166 -0.04 9.30 0.59
C PHE A 166 0.40 8.89 -0.83
N HIS A 167 0.24 7.61 -1.21
CA HIS A 167 0.67 7.11 -2.51
C HIS A 167 2.15 7.43 -2.82
N THR A 168 3.00 7.45 -1.79
CA THR A 168 4.43 7.80 -1.90
C THR A 168 5.22 6.80 -2.76
N ASP A 169 4.63 5.65 -3.07
CA ASP A 169 5.16 4.64 -3.96
C ASP A 169 4.95 4.93 -5.44
N ALA A 170 4.06 5.83 -5.84
CA ALA A 170 3.76 6.10 -7.25
C ALA A 170 5.01 6.48 -8.06
N ASP A 171 5.83 7.41 -7.56
CA ASP A 171 7.09 7.81 -8.20
C ASP A 171 8.07 6.64 -8.32
N LEU A 172 8.14 5.79 -7.29
CA LEU A 172 9.03 4.63 -7.28
C LEU A 172 8.55 3.61 -8.32
N VAL A 173 7.25 3.34 -8.35
CA VAL A 173 6.62 2.44 -9.32
C VAL A 173 6.90 2.89 -10.75
N LEU A 174 6.70 4.17 -11.06
CA LEU A 174 7.00 4.74 -12.38
C LEU A 174 8.49 4.59 -12.75
N ARG A 175 9.40 4.80 -11.80
CA ARG A 175 10.84 4.59 -12.03
C ARG A 175 11.17 3.12 -12.31
N LEU A 176 10.55 2.19 -11.58
CA LEU A 176 10.74 0.75 -11.76
C LEU A 176 10.17 0.27 -13.12
N GLN A 177 9.01 0.78 -13.52
CA GLN A 177 8.44 0.53 -14.85
C GLN A 177 9.32 1.09 -15.96
N GLY A 178 9.84 2.31 -15.80
CA GLY A 178 10.78 2.90 -16.76
C GLY A 178 12.08 2.12 -16.87
N LEU A 179 12.59 1.55 -15.77
CA LEU A 179 13.73 0.64 -15.80
C LEU A 179 13.40 -0.67 -16.53
N ALA A 180 12.23 -1.26 -16.28
CA ALA A 180 11.77 -2.45 -16.98
C ALA A 180 11.62 -2.20 -18.49
N ALA A 181 11.07 -1.05 -18.89
CA ALA A 181 10.94 -0.63 -20.29
C ALA A 181 12.31 -0.52 -20.98
N LYS A 182 13.30 0.09 -20.32
CA LYS A 182 14.68 0.18 -20.82
C LYS A 182 15.33 -1.19 -21.00
N LEU A 183 15.17 -2.08 -20.03
CA LEU A 183 15.71 -3.44 -20.11
C LEU A 183 15.01 -4.26 -21.21
N ALA A 184 13.70 -4.13 -21.35
CA ALA A 184 12.95 -4.77 -22.42
C ALA A 184 13.37 -4.25 -23.79
N SER A 185 13.57 -2.94 -23.93
CA SER A 185 14.09 -2.30 -25.14
C SER A 185 15.47 -2.82 -25.51
N ALA A 186 16.41 -2.87 -24.55
CA ALA A 186 17.73 -3.44 -24.79
C ALA A 186 17.67 -4.92 -25.21
N ALA A 187 16.79 -5.72 -24.60
CA ALA A 187 16.59 -7.11 -25.00
C ALA A 187 16.01 -7.23 -26.42
N LEU A 188 15.06 -6.37 -26.80
CA LEU A 188 14.49 -6.33 -28.15
C LEU A 188 15.51 -5.89 -29.21
N ASP A 189 16.40 -4.95 -28.88
CA ASP A 189 17.53 -4.57 -29.73
C ASP A 189 18.46 -5.76 -29.99
N MET A 190 18.79 -6.52 -28.93
CA MET A 190 19.59 -7.75 -29.06
C MET A 190 18.90 -8.82 -29.93
N LEU A 191 17.57 -8.85 -29.96
CA LEU A 191 16.77 -9.74 -30.81
C LEU A 191 16.54 -9.19 -32.22
N GLY A 192 17.07 -8.00 -32.53
CA GLY A 192 16.95 -7.37 -33.85
C GLY A 192 15.55 -6.82 -34.16
N ARG A 193 14.72 -6.55 -33.13
CA ARG A 193 13.39 -5.96 -33.32
C ARG A 193 13.46 -4.45 -33.38
N ARG A 194 12.97 -3.90 -34.48
CA ARG A 194 12.77 -2.47 -34.62
C ARG A 194 11.59 -2.03 -33.76
N HIS A 195 11.87 -1.20 -32.78
CA HIS A 195 10.90 -0.64 -31.85
C HIS A 195 11.33 0.77 -31.46
N LEU A 196 10.40 1.53 -30.88
CA LEU A 196 10.65 2.88 -30.36
C LEU A 196 10.33 2.91 -28.85
N PRO A 197 11.34 3.10 -27.96
CA PRO A 197 11.07 3.31 -26.55
C PRO A 197 10.46 4.70 -26.30
N ALA A 198 9.29 4.72 -25.65
CA ALA A 198 8.51 5.91 -25.33
C ALA A 198 8.14 5.89 -23.83
N GLY A 199 9.09 6.29 -22.97
CA GLY A 199 8.92 6.25 -21.51
C GLY A 199 8.73 4.83 -20.98
N VAL A 200 7.55 4.54 -20.43
CA VAL A 200 7.11 3.20 -19.98
C VAL A 200 6.44 2.39 -21.10
N THR A 201 6.47 2.86 -22.34
CA THR A 201 5.86 2.18 -23.50
C THR A 201 6.91 1.75 -24.51
N VAL A 202 6.67 0.62 -25.17
CA VAL A 202 7.44 0.16 -26.33
C VAL A 202 6.53 0.22 -27.56
N GLU A 203 6.83 1.10 -28.51
CA GLU A 203 6.04 1.30 -29.72
C GLU A 203 6.57 0.48 -30.90
N LEU A 204 5.67 -0.23 -31.58
CA LEU A 204 5.91 -0.93 -32.84
C LEU A 204 4.95 -0.39 -33.91
N PRO A 205 5.24 -0.60 -35.22
CA PRO A 205 4.33 -0.19 -36.28
C PRO A 205 2.92 -0.77 -36.08
N GLY A 206 1.94 0.09 -35.83
CA GLY A 206 0.54 -0.29 -35.65
C GLY A 206 0.16 -0.84 -34.26
N ARG A 207 1.09 -0.92 -33.27
CA ARG A 207 0.74 -1.32 -31.90
C ARG A 207 1.73 -0.79 -30.86
N SER A 208 1.21 -0.24 -29.77
CA SER A 208 1.98 0.14 -28.57
C SER A 208 1.83 -0.92 -27.48
N TYR A 209 2.94 -1.27 -26.84
CA TYR A 209 2.97 -2.18 -25.69
C TYR A 209 3.32 -1.36 -24.44
N PHE A 210 2.30 -1.03 -23.66
CA PHE A 210 2.46 -0.26 -22.42
C PHE A 210 2.95 -1.19 -21.30
N VAL A 211 4.03 -0.86 -20.59
CA VAL A 211 4.60 -1.77 -19.58
C VAL A 211 3.67 -1.98 -18.37
N GLU A 212 2.73 -1.06 -18.11
CA GLU A 212 1.66 -1.19 -17.10
C GLU A 212 0.43 -1.96 -17.60
N GLU A 213 -0.18 -1.58 -18.72
CA GLU A 213 -1.39 -2.26 -19.27
C GLU A 213 -1.05 -3.63 -19.86
N ALA A 214 0.15 -3.82 -20.41
CA ALA A 214 0.56 -5.09 -20.97
C ALA A 214 1.02 -6.08 -19.90
N CYS A 215 1.17 -5.68 -18.63
CA CYS A 215 1.65 -6.54 -17.56
C CYS A 215 1.30 -5.97 -16.17
N SER A 216 0.58 -6.72 -15.34
CA SER A 216 0.36 -6.53 -13.88
C SER A 216 1.62 -6.37 -12.99
N GLY A 217 2.72 -5.81 -13.48
CA GLY A 217 4.06 -5.83 -12.90
C GLY A 217 4.18 -5.14 -11.54
N VAL A 218 3.36 -4.13 -11.26
CA VAL A 218 3.31 -3.46 -9.95
C VAL A 218 2.59 -4.33 -8.92
N ASN A 219 1.46 -4.94 -9.32
CA ASN A 219 0.73 -5.89 -8.48
C ASN A 219 1.61 -7.09 -8.14
N SER A 220 2.37 -7.55 -9.13
CA SER A 220 3.34 -8.65 -9.01
C SER A 220 4.50 -8.30 -8.07
N LEU A 221 4.95 -7.04 -8.01
CA LEU A 221 6.00 -6.62 -7.08
C LEU A 221 5.56 -6.75 -5.62
N TYR A 222 4.39 -6.21 -5.27
CA TYR A 222 3.88 -6.28 -3.90
C TYR A 222 3.60 -7.71 -3.46
N ALA A 223 2.96 -8.50 -4.33
CA ALA A 223 2.74 -9.92 -4.09
C ALA A 223 4.05 -10.69 -3.90
N LEU A 224 5.08 -10.41 -4.71
CA LEU A 224 6.39 -11.05 -4.60
C LEU A 224 7.09 -10.68 -3.29
N LEU A 225 7.04 -9.41 -2.87
CA LEU A 225 7.59 -8.97 -1.59
C LEU A 225 6.90 -9.66 -0.41
N ALA A 226 5.56 -9.79 -0.44
CA ALA A 226 4.80 -10.47 0.59
C ALA A 226 5.14 -11.97 0.67
N VAL A 227 5.24 -12.65 -0.47
CA VAL A 227 5.63 -14.07 -0.55
C VAL A 227 7.09 -14.27 -0.10
N ALA A 228 8.00 -13.39 -0.50
CA ALA A 228 9.40 -13.45 -0.09
C ALA A 228 9.54 -13.23 1.43
N ALA A 229 8.85 -12.23 1.99
CA ALA A 229 8.78 -11.99 3.42
C ALA A 229 8.21 -13.20 4.16
N LEU A 230 7.14 -13.81 3.65
CA LEU A 230 6.55 -15.01 4.23
C LEU A 230 7.52 -16.19 4.20
N GLY A 231 8.25 -16.41 3.09
CA GLY A 231 9.26 -17.46 2.97
C GLY A 231 10.45 -17.27 3.93
N LEU A 232 10.95 -16.04 4.05
CA LEU A 232 12.00 -15.67 5.01
C LEU A 232 11.53 -15.84 6.44
N ALA A 233 10.29 -15.41 6.73
CA ALA A 233 9.66 -15.59 8.02
C ALA A 233 9.59 -17.07 8.33
N TRP A 234 8.95 -17.88 7.47
CA TRP A 234 8.79 -19.33 7.58
C TRP A 234 10.13 -20.04 7.83
N GLY A 235 11.15 -19.70 7.04
CA GLY A 235 12.50 -20.28 7.13
C GLY A 235 13.33 -19.84 8.34
N ARG A 236 12.78 -19.06 9.27
CA ARG A 236 13.46 -18.53 10.48
C ARG A 236 14.73 -17.73 10.14
N ARG A 237 14.69 -16.96 9.05
CA ARG A 237 15.88 -16.25 8.55
C ARG A 237 16.20 -15.02 9.39
N SER A 238 17.48 -14.83 9.69
CA SER A 238 18.01 -13.68 10.40
C SER A 238 17.66 -12.37 9.69
N TRP A 239 17.50 -11.28 10.44
CA TRP A 239 17.06 -9.97 9.92
C TRP A 239 17.94 -9.44 8.76
N TRP A 240 19.24 -9.70 8.76
CA TRP A 240 20.13 -9.28 7.68
C TRP A 240 19.78 -9.95 6.34
N ARG A 241 19.26 -11.19 6.35
CA ARG A 241 18.79 -11.87 5.14
C ARG A 241 17.59 -11.16 4.53
N TRP A 242 16.72 -10.61 5.37
CA TRP A 242 15.59 -9.78 4.89
C TRP A 242 16.08 -8.53 4.17
N LEU A 243 17.12 -7.88 4.70
CA LEU A 243 17.72 -6.69 4.09
C LEU A 243 18.39 -6.94 2.74
N ILE A 244 18.72 -8.19 2.41
CA ILE A 244 19.32 -8.54 1.12
C ILE A 244 18.26 -9.11 0.17
N VAL A 245 17.44 -10.04 0.66
CA VAL A 245 16.49 -10.79 -0.18
C VAL A 245 15.31 -9.93 -0.61
N LEU A 246 14.79 -9.03 0.23
CA LEU A 246 13.67 -8.18 -0.18
C LEU A 246 14.07 -7.17 -1.28
N PRO A 247 15.20 -6.45 -1.19
CA PRO A 247 15.68 -5.64 -2.32
C PRO A 247 15.99 -6.47 -3.57
N ALA A 248 16.54 -7.68 -3.41
CA ALA A 248 16.75 -8.58 -4.55
C ALA A 248 15.42 -8.98 -5.21
N ALA A 249 14.36 -9.18 -4.44
CA ALA A 249 13.01 -9.45 -4.97
C ALA A 249 12.51 -8.29 -5.85
N VAL A 250 12.76 -7.03 -5.46
CA VAL A 250 12.44 -5.86 -6.30
C VAL A 250 13.20 -5.92 -7.63
N GLY A 251 14.50 -6.26 -7.59
CA GLY A 251 15.31 -6.42 -8.80
C GLY A 251 14.80 -7.53 -9.72
N TRP A 252 14.42 -8.68 -9.15
CA TRP A 252 13.84 -9.79 -9.91
C TRP A 252 12.46 -9.47 -10.46
N ALA A 253 11.63 -8.70 -9.75
CA ALA A 253 10.35 -8.21 -10.28
C ALA A 253 10.56 -7.35 -11.53
N VAL A 254 11.52 -6.42 -11.50
CA VAL A 254 11.87 -5.58 -12.67
C VAL A 254 12.37 -6.44 -13.83
N ALA A 255 13.29 -7.38 -13.57
CA ALA A 255 13.82 -8.26 -14.60
C ALA A 255 12.75 -9.18 -15.21
N ALA A 256 11.87 -9.74 -14.38
CA ALA A 256 10.76 -10.56 -14.85
C ALA A 256 9.75 -9.74 -15.67
N ASN A 257 9.48 -8.49 -15.27
CA ASN A 257 8.62 -7.61 -16.04
C ASN A 257 9.24 -7.24 -17.39
N ALA A 258 10.54 -6.96 -17.44
CA ALA A 258 11.25 -6.73 -18.69
C ALA A 258 11.19 -7.96 -19.61
N ALA A 259 11.48 -9.15 -19.08
CA ALA A 259 11.39 -10.41 -19.81
C ALA A 259 9.96 -10.68 -20.32
N ARG A 260 8.94 -10.35 -19.52
CA ARG A 260 7.53 -10.47 -19.87
C ARG A 260 7.18 -9.58 -21.07
N VAL A 261 7.56 -8.30 -21.03
CA VAL A 261 7.33 -7.34 -22.10
C VAL A 261 8.03 -7.77 -23.39
N THR A 262 9.30 -8.17 -23.30
CA THR A 262 10.05 -8.70 -24.45
C THR A 262 9.38 -9.93 -25.04
N ALA A 263 8.97 -10.90 -24.20
CA ALA A 263 8.27 -12.10 -24.66
C ALA A 263 6.91 -11.77 -25.31
N ALA A 264 6.14 -10.84 -24.73
CA ALA A 264 4.87 -10.41 -25.30
C ALA A 264 5.04 -9.80 -26.69
N VAL A 265 6.06 -8.95 -26.89
CA VAL A 265 6.40 -8.36 -28.19
C VAL A 265 6.85 -9.43 -29.19
N GLU A 266 7.76 -10.32 -28.80
CA GLU A 266 8.28 -11.38 -29.68
C GLU A 266 7.21 -12.37 -30.14
N LEU A 267 6.40 -12.85 -29.21
CA LEU A 267 5.35 -13.81 -29.51
C LEU A 267 4.22 -13.17 -30.33
N SER A 268 3.87 -11.91 -30.04
CA SER A 268 2.79 -11.23 -30.76
C SER A 268 3.22 -10.70 -32.13
N ALA A 269 4.32 -9.94 -32.20
CA ALA A 269 4.79 -9.33 -33.44
C ALA A 269 5.65 -10.26 -34.28
N GLY A 270 6.39 -11.18 -33.65
CA GLY A 270 7.27 -12.13 -34.35
C GLY A 270 6.56 -13.40 -34.81
N LEU A 271 5.72 -13.99 -33.96
CA LEU A 271 5.05 -15.28 -34.24
C LEU A 271 3.54 -15.15 -34.52
N GLY A 272 2.95 -13.97 -34.34
CA GLY A 272 1.52 -13.73 -34.56
C GLY A 272 0.62 -14.36 -33.49
N TRP A 273 1.15 -14.73 -32.34
CA TRP A 273 0.38 -15.36 -31.27
C TRP A 273 -0.33 -14.30 -30.41
N PRO A 274 -1.62 -14.47 -30.08
CA PRO A 274 -2.38 -13.49 -29.30
C PRO A 274 -2.04 -13.61 -27.80
N VAL A 275 -0.80 -13.33 -27.41
CA VAL A 275 -0.33 -13.41 -26.01
C VAL A 275 -0.24 -12.06 -25.32
N ALA A 276 -0.47 -10.97 -26.06
CA ALA A 276 -0.51 -9.62 -25.48
C ALA A 276 -1.78 -9.39 -24.63
N GLU A 277 -2.85 -10.16 -24.87
CA GLU A 277 -4.17 -10.00 -24.24
C GLU A 277 -4.78 -11.36 -23.87
N GLY A 278 -5.72 -11.35 -22.92
CA GLY A 278 -6.48 -12.53 -22.51
C GLY A 278 -5.63 -13.63 -21.84
N PHE A 279 -6.02 -14.89 -22.02
CA PHE A 279 -5.40 -16.01 -21.31
C PHE A 279 -3.88 -16.15 -21.53
N GLY A 280 -3.38 -15.85 -22.75
CA GLY A 280 -1.95 -15.92 -23.05
C GLY A 280 -1.13 -14.92 -22.23
N HIS A 281 -1.68 -13.73 -22.03
CA HIS A 281 -1.10 -12.69 -21.19
C HIS A 281 -1.07 -13.11 -19.71
N ASP A 282 -2.17 -13.68 -19.20
CA ASP A 282 -2.28 -14.14 -17.82
C ASP A 282 -1.29 -15.26 -17.51
N LEU A 283 -1.18 -16.24 -18.42
CA LEU A 283 -0.23 -17.34 -18.29
C LEU A 283 1.21 -16.85 -18.30
N LEU A 284 1.56 -15.96 -19.24
CA LEU A 284 2.89 -15.36 -19.29
C LEU A 284 3.21 -14.56 -18.01
N GLY A 285 2.22 -13.84 -17.47
CA GLY A 285 2.32 -13.19 -16.17
C GLY A 285 2.59 -14.15 -15.02
N MET A 286 1.85 -15.25 -14.95
CA MET A 286 2.03 -16.28 -13.91
C MET A 286 3.41 -16.94 -14.00
N LEU A 287 3.87 -17.27 -15.21
CA LEU A 287 5.17 -17.90 -15.43
C LEU A 287 6.33 -16.98 -15.04
N THR A 288 6.26 -15.71 -15.43
CA THR A 288 7.28 -14.71 -15.10
C THR A 288 7.28 -14.37 -13.60
N PHE A 289 6.10 -14.30 -12.96
CA PHE A 289 5.98 -14.17 -11.51
C PHE A 289 6.59 -15.37 -10.77
N ALA A 290 6.26 -16.60 -11.19
CA ALA A 290 6.83 -17.81 -10.60
C ALA A 290 8.35 -17.85 -10.76
N ALA A 291 8.88 -17.46 -11.93
CA ALA A 291 10.31 -17.34 -12.17
C ALA A 291 10.97 -16.31 -11.23
N ALA A 292 10.38 -15.12 -11.07
CA ALA A 292 10.87 -14.10 -10.13
C ALA A 292 10.87 -14.61 -8.68
N GLY A 293 9.82 -15.35 -8.28
CA GLY A 293 9.73 -16.03 -6.99
C GLY A 293 10.86 -17.03 -6.78
N LEU A 294 11.08 -17.93 -7.75
CA LEU A 294 12.15 -18.92 -7.69
C LEU A 294 13.54 -18.27 -7.64
N LEU A 295 13.78 -17.22 -8.41
CA LEU A 295 15.04 -16.47 -8.39
C LEU A 295 15.25 -15.73 -7.06
N THR A 296 14.18 -15.22 -6.46
CA THR A 296 14.23 -14.63 -5.12
C THR A 296 14.59 -15.68 -4.07
N LEU A 297 13.99 -16.87 -4.15
CA LEU A 297 14.32 -18.00 -3.27
C LEU A 297 15.73 -18.53 -3.52
N SER A 298 16.24 -18.47 -4.75
CA SER A 298 17.61 -18.87 -5.07
C SER A 298 18.64 -17.91 -4.47
N VAL A 299 18.34 -16.61 -4.34
CA VAL A 299 19.20 -15.66 -3.60
C VAL A 299 19.31 -16.09 -2.13
N ASP A 300 18.19 -16.43 -1.50
CA ASP A 300 18.22 -16.93 -0.13
C ASP A 300 18.97 -18.27 0.00
N ALA A 301 18.83 -19.17 -0.96
CA ALA A 301 19.58 -20.42 -1.03
C ALA A 301 21.09 -20.17 -1.20
N LEU A 302 21.49 -19.23 -2.07
CA LEU A 302 22.87 -18.82 -2.25
C LEU A 302 23.46 -18.24 -0.96
N LEU A 303 22.71 -17.39 -0.25
CA LEU A 303 23.15 -16.84 1.04
C LEU A 303 23.28 -17.93 2.11
N ARG A 304 22.50 -19.02 2.05
CA ARG A 304 22.70 -20.18 2.94
C ARG A 304 23.98 -20.92 2.62
N PHE A 305 24.27 -21.10 1.34
CA PHE A 305 25.49 -21.74 0.89
C PHE A 305 26.73 -20.92 1.28
N ALA A 306 26.71 -19.60 1.02
CA ALA A 306 27.84 -18.72 1.28
C ALA A 306 28.04 -18.39 2.77
N VAL A 307 26.94 -18.27 3.52
CA VAL A 307 26.96 -17.99 4.97
C VAL A 307 26.09 -19.03 5.66
N PRO A 308 26.62 -20.24 5.91
CA PRO A 308 25.87 -21.27 6.60
C PRO A 308 25.44 -20.74 7.97
N PRO A 309 24.26 -21.15 8.48
CA PRO A 309 23.90 -20.87 9.86
C PRO A 309 25.04 -21.34 10.77
N ALA A 310 25.39 -20.55 11.78
CA ALA A 310 26.24 -21.07 12.84
C ALA A 310 25.50 -22.28 13.43
N GLU A 311 25.95 -23.49 13.11
CA GLU A 311 25.49 -24.67 13.82
C GLU A 311 25.79 -24.44 15.30
N ALA A 312 24.80 -24.66 16.16
CA ALA A 312 25.08 -24.84 17.57
C ALA A 312 25.97 -26.09 17.64
N VAL A 313 27.28 -25.87 17.78
CA VAL A 313 28.21 -26.95 18.10
C VAL A 313 27.61 -27.66 19.32
N PRO A 314 27.26 -28.96 19.24
CA PRO A 314 26.84 -29.69 20.40
C PRO A 314 27.91 -29.51 21.47
N ALA A 315 27.51 -29.08 22.66
CA ALA A 315 28.40 -28.85 23.80
C ALA A 315 28.94 -30.18 24.39
N GLU A 316 29.43 -31.07 23.52
CA GLU A 316 29.84 -32.43 23.89
C GLU A 316 31.32 -32.73 23.60
N LEU A 317 32.17 -31.76 23.23
CA LEU A 317 33.60 -32.02 23.01
C LEU A 317 34.59 -31.05 23.66
N ASP A 318 34.17 -30.30 24.68
CA ASP A 318 35.11 -29.67 25.61
C ASP A 318 34.94 -30.30 27.00
N GLU A 319 35.60 -31.43 27.25
CA GLU A 319 36.14 -31.67 28.59
C GLU A 319 37.40 -30.82 28.71
N PRO A 320 37.40 -29.72 29.48
CA PRO A 320 38.65 -29.12 29.87
C PRO A 320 39.21 -29.97 31.00
N ASN A 321 40.41 -30.51 30.79
CA ASN A 321 41.34 -30.81 31.88
C ASN A 321 41.42 -29.57 32.78
N ALA A 322 40.57 -29.52 33.81
CA ALA A 322 40.63 -28.50 34.84
C ALA A 322 41.81 -28.87 35.76
N PRO A 323 42.84 -28.02 35.90
CA PRO A 323 43.83 -28.23 36.94
C PRO A 323 43.12 -28.20 38.30
N LEU A 324 43.46 -29.16 39.16
CA LEU A 324 43.04 -29.22 40.57
C LEU A 324 43.28 -27.86 41.22
N ALA A 325 42.22 -27.09 41.43
CA ALA A 325 42.26 -25.86 42.21
C ALA A 325 42.56 -26.22 43.68
N PRO A 326 43.39 -25.43 44.40
CA PRO A 326 43.60 -25.64 45.82
C PRO A 326 42.27 -25.41 46.57
N SER A 327 42.05 -26.21 47.61
CA SER A 327 40.87 -26.14 48.48
C SER A 327 40.57 -24.71 48.92
N ALA A 328 39.47 -24.15 48.42
CA ALA A 328 38.93 -22.89 48.91
C ALA A 328 38.35 -23.08 50.32
N ASP A 329 38.56 -22.08 51.17
CA ASP A 329 37.99 -21.98 52.52
C ASP A 329 36.46 -22.16 52.52
N PRO A 330 35.86 -22.64 53.63
CA PRO A 330 34.42 -22.80 53.73
C PRO A 330 33.69 -21.46 53.49
N PRO A 331 32.52 -21.47 52.82
CA PRO A 331 31.80 -20.26 52.49
C PRO A 331 31.41 -19.50 53.77
N PRO A 332 31.43 -18.15 53.75
CA PRO A 332 30.94 -17.36 54.88
C PRO A 332 29.44 -17.66 55.10
N PRO A 333 28.96 -17.57 56.36
CA PRO A 333 27.55 -17.77 56.66
C PRO A 333 26.69 -16.78 55.84
N PRO A 334 25.46 -17.17 55.46
CA PRO A 334 24.60 -16.34 54.64
C PRO A 334 24.39 -14.99 55.34
N LEU A 335 24.86 -13.91 54.73
CA LEU A 335 24.43 -12.57 55.08
C LEU A 335 22.91 -12.57 55.03
N ALA A 336 22.29 -12.20 56.16
CA ALA A 336 20.86 -12.08 56.28
C ALA A 336 20.34 -11.31 55.06
N ALA A 337 19.46 -11.96 54.29
CA ALA A 337 18.83 -11.33 53.15
C ALA A 337 18.25 -10.01 53.61
N GLU A 338 18.73 -8.89 53.04
CA GLU A 338 18.04 -7.63 53.21
C GLU A 338 16.57 -7.86 52.85
N PRO A 339 15.61 -7.39 53.66
CA PRO A 339 14.20 -7.52 53.32
C PRO A 339 14.03 -6.89 51.95
N ALA A 340 13.72 -7.72 50.95
CA ALA A 340 13.43 -7.27 49.61
C ALA A 340 12.42 -6.14 49.75
N THR A 341 12.84 -4.91 49.42
CA THR A 341 11.95 -3.77 49.45
C THR A 341 10.76 -4.15 48.60
N GLU A 342 9.62 -4.32 49.28
CA GLU A 342 8.36 -4.73 48.68
C GLU A 342 7.92 -3.56 47.81
N ARG A 343 8.45 -3.51 46.57
CA ARG A 343 8.04 -2.55 45.55
C ARG A 343 6.58 -2.84 45.31
N ARG A 344 5.71 -2.02 45.91
CA ARG A 344 4.26 -2.07 45.73
C ARG A 344 4.00 -2.29 44.24
N PRO A 345 3.35 -3.39 43.83
CA PRO A 345 3.04 -3.58 42.43
C PRO A 345 2.17 -2.41 42.02
N VAL A 346 2.64 -1.57 41.11
CA VAL A 346 1.73 -0.73 40.33
C VAL A 346 0.69 -1.71 39.81
N PRO A 347 -0.62 -1.55 40.13
CA PRO A 347 -1.60 -2.55 39.80
C PRO A 347 -1.74 -2.56 38.28
N ARG A 348 -0.97 -3.44 37.63
CA ARG A 348 -0.93 -3.58 36.17
C ARG A 348 -2.34 -3.83 35.63
N ALA A 349 -3.15 -4.55 36.42
CA ALA A 349 -4.59 -4.74 36.21
C ALA A 349 -5.40 -3.42 36.16
N ALA A 350 -5.07 -2.42 36.97
CA ALA A 350 -5.74 -1.12 36.92
C ALA A 350 -5.30 -0.29 35.70
N ALA A 351 -4.02 -0.35 35.32
CA ALA A 351 -3.54 0.29 34.09
C ALA A 351 -4.16 -0.34 32.83
N TRP A 352 -4.27 -1.68 32.79
CA TRP A 352 -4.97 -2.39 31.70
C TRP A 352 -6.48 -2.14 31.72
N GLY A 353 -7.09 -2.06 32.91
CA GLY A 353 -8.49 -1.67 33.07
C GLY A 353 -8.75 -0.27 32.53
N ALA A 354 -7.87 0.70 32.83
CA ALA A 354 -7.95 2.05 32.30
C ALA A 354 -7.77 2.10 30.77
N ALA A 355 -6.83 1.33 30.21
CA ALA A 355 -6.66 1.21 28.76
C ALA A 355 -7.89 0.58 28.10
N ALA A 356 -8.42 -0.51 28.66
CA ALA A 356 -9.64 -1.17 28.16
C ALA A 356 -10.86 -0.24 28.24
N VAL A 357 -10.99 0.54 29.31
CA VAL A 357 -12.02 1.57 29.45
C VAL A 357 -11.81 2.68 28.42
N ALA A 358 -10.59 3.15 28.19
CA ALA A 358 -10.29 4.16 27.18
C ALA A 358 -10.65 3.67 25.76
N PHE A 359 -10.23 2.46 25.39
CA PHE A 359 -10.62 1.84 24.11
C PHE A 359 -12.14 1.63 24.03
N GLY A 360 -12.78 1.18 25.11
CA GLY A 360 -14.23 1.00 25.18
C GLY A 360 -15.02 2.30 25.06
N LEU A 361 -14.55 3.39 25.66
CA LEU A 361 -15.13 4.72 25.54
C LEU A 361 -14.95 5.27 24.12
N LEU A 362 -13.79 5.06 23.50
CA LEU A 362 -13.55 5.41 22.10
C LEU A 362 -14.45 4.59 21.15
N ALA A 363 -14.63 3.29 21.42
CA ALA A 363 -15.56 2.43 20.68
C ALA A 363 -17.01 2.93 20.80
N GLY A 364 -17.44 3.20 22.03
CA GLY A 364 -18.77 3.72 22.33
C GLY A 364 -19.02 5.08 21.67
N TRP A 365 -18.04 5.99 21.75
CA TRP A 365 -18.09 7.28 21.06
C TRP A 365 -18.20 7.11 19.54
N ARG A 366 -17.39 6.26 18.91
CA ARG A 366 -17.44 6.05 17.45
C ARG A 366 -18.77 5.44 16.99
N LEU A 367 -19.33 4.53 17.77
CA LEU A 367 -20.64 3.94 17.50
C LEU A 367 -21.79 4.93 17.75
N ALA A 368 -21.63 5.88 18.67
CA ALA A 368 -22.65 6.87 19.01
C ALA A 368 -22.63 8.14 18.13
N VAL A 369 -21.43 8.56 17.69
CA VAL A 369 -21.21 9.86 17.02
C VAL A 369 -20.81 9.69 15.55
N GLY A 370 -20.11 8.61 15.22
CA GLY A 370 -19.68 8.42 13.85
C GLY A 370 -20.84 7.96 12.97
N PRO A 371 -20.82 8.29 11.67
CA PRO A 371 -21.87 7.86 10.76
C PRO A 371 -22.04 6.35 10.88
N ALA A 372 -23.30 5.88 10.90
CA ALA A 372 -23.61 4.47 10.82
C ALA A 372 -22.80 3.92 9.64
N VAL A 373 -21.93 2.94 9.90
CA VAL A 373 -21.20 2.30 8.82
C VAL A 373 -22.21 1.44 8.10
N ASP A 374 -22.83 2.05 7.11
CA ASP A 374 -23.55 1.33 6.12
C ASP A 374 -22.51 0.60 5.28
N VAL A 375 -22.27 -0.67 5.62
CA VAL A 375 -21.38 -1.56 4.87
C VAL A 375 -21.88 -1.72 3.43
N ALA A 376 -23.15 -1.39 3.15
CA ALA A 376 -23.70 -1.27 1.80
C ALA A 376 -23.48 0.12 1.18
N ALA A 377 -23.26 1.18 1.96
CA ALA A 377 -22.75 2.47 1.51
C ALA A 377 -21.24 2.58 1.72
N VAL A 378 -20.50 1.65 1.11
CA VAL A 378 -19.23 2.06 0.50
C VAL A 378 -19.60 3.29 -0.34
N PRO A 379 -19.11 4.51 -0.05
CA PRO A 379 -19.67 5.69 -0.68
C PRO A 379 -19.65 5.47 -2.19
N ALA A 380 -20.68 5.88 -2.91
CA ALA A 380 -20.76 5.65 -4.35
C ALA A 380 -19.48 6.12 -5.10
N SER A 381 -18.72 7.05 -4.50
CA SER A 381 -17.36 7.46 -4.91
C SER A 381 -16.27 6.37 -4.84
N THR A 382 -16.46 5.30 -4.07
CA THR A 382 -15.58 4.12 -3.98
C THR A 382 -16.07 2.98 -4.89
N LEU A 383 -17.33 3.04 -5.32
CA LEU A 383 -17.94 2.20 -6.36
C LEU A 383 -18.17 2.99 -7.65
N LEU A 384 -17.26 3.92 -7.97
CA LEU A 384 -17.21 4.57 -9.28
C LEU A 384 -16.91 3.51 -10.32
N THR A 385 -17.98 2.96 -10.87
CA THR A 385 -17.91 2.02 -11.97
C THR A 385 -17.79 2.83 -13.26
N PRO A 386 -17.10 2.31 -14.29
CA PRO A 386 -17.12 2.87 -15.65
C PRO A 386 -18.54 3.12 -16.19
N ALA A 387 -19.57 2.54 -15.54
CA ALA A 387 -20.98 2.78 -15.82
C ALA A 387 -21.40 4.26 -15.74
N ALA A 388 -20.81 5.07 -14.87
CA ALA A 388 -21.12 6.51 -14.80
C ALA A 388 -20.67 7.27 -16.08
N LEU A 389 -19.71 6.72 -16.83
CA LEU A 389 -19.20 7.25 -18.10
C LEU A 389 -19.67 6.45 -19.34
N LYS A 390 -20.49 5.40 -19.15
CA LYS A 390 -21.00 4.57 -20.26
C LYS A 390 -21.83 5.29 -21.33
N PRO A 391 -22.48 6.47 -21.13
CA PRO A 391 -23.17 7.12 -22.25
C PRO A 391 -22.22 7.83 -23.25
N VAL A 392 -20.89 7.79 -23.04
CA VAL A 392 -19.91 8.39 -23.95
C VAL A 392 -19.60 7.43 -25.10
N GLY A 393 -20.05 7.78 -26.30
CA GLY A 393 -19.90 6.98 -27.52
C GLY A 393 -19.22 7.75 -28.65
N GLU A 394 -19.07 7.09 -29.80
CA GLU A 394 -18.44 7.69 -30.97
C GLU A 394 -19.09 9.04 -31.33
N ASP A 395 -20.43 9.08 -31.32
CA ASP A 395 -21.25 10.23 -31.69
C ASP A 395 -21.41 11.31 -30.62
N SER A 396 -20.77 11.13 -29.46
CA SER A 396 -20.69 12.19 -28.45
C SER A 396 -19.95 13.44 -28.95
N LEU A 397 -19.04 13.28 -29.93
CA LEU A 397 -18.35 14.39 -30.60
C LEU A 397 -18.68 14.39 -32.11
N PRO A 398 -18.75 15.56 -32.79
CA PRO A 398 -19.23 15.65 -34.17
C PRO A 398 -18.26 15.03 -35.20
N ALA A 399 -18.78 14.41 -36.26
CA ALA A 399 -17.93 13.86 -37.33
C ALA A 399 -17.03 14.91 -38.01
N GLU A 400 -17.49 16.16 -38.12
CA GLU A 400 -16.69 17.28 -38.62
C GLU A 400 -16.91 18.54 -37.76
N TRP A 401 -15.85 19.31 -37.52
CA TRP A 401 -15.92 20.60 -36.84
C TRP A 401 -14.79 21.52 -37.29
N ASN A 402 -15.11 22.70 -37.83
CA ASN A 402 -14.14 23.73 -38.23
C ASN A 402 -12.93 23.19 -39.05
N GLY A 403 -13.21 22.33 -40.03
CA GLY A 403 -12.19 21.70 -40.88
C GLY A 403 -11.47 20.50 -40.24
N TRP A 404 -11.73 20.19 -38.96
CA TRP A 404 -11.33 18.94 -38.34
C TRP A 404 -12.31 17.82 -38.71
N ARG A 405 -11.79 16.65 -39.06
CA ARG A 405 -12.57 15.44 -39.32
C ARG A 405 -12.26 14.37 -38.28
N ARG A 406 -13.30 13.80 -37.69
CA ARG A 406 -13.22 12.66 -36.77
C ARG A 406 -12.75 11.42 -37.54
N GLY A 407 -11.75 10.76 -37.00
CA GLY A 407 -11.19 9.51 -37.47
C GLY A 407 -11.60 8.38 -36.53
N GLU A 408 -10.60 7.70 -35.97
CA GLU A 408 -10.80 6.56 -35.07
C GLU A 408 -11.42 7.00 -33.74
N PHE A 409 -12.35 6.19 -33.25
CA PHE A 409 -12.86 6.24 -31.89
C PHE A 409 -12.58 4.91 -31.19
N ARG A 410 -12.13 5.00 -29.94
CA ARG A 410 -11.94 3.82 -29.10
C ARG A 410 -12.25 4.14 -27.64
N THR A 411 -12.66 3.11 -26.92
CA THR A 411 -12.80 3.15 -25.46
C THR A 411 -11.77 2.22 -24.84
N VAL A 412 -11.09 2.69 -23.81
CA VAL A 412 -10.14 1.90 -23.01
C VAL A 412 -10.73 1.74 -21.62
N THR A 413 -10.80 0.50 -21.13
CA THR A 413 -11.17 0.19 -19.74
C THR A 413 -9.94 -0.35 -19.04
N ARG A 414 -9.66 0.15 -17.84
CA ARG A 414 -8.47 -0.14 -17.06
C ARG A 414 -8.84 -0.53 -15.62
N ASP A 415 -7.84 -1.00 -14.90
CA ASP A 415 -7.94 -1.22 -13.45
C ASP A 415 -8.32 0.08 -12.72
N ARG A 416 -9.05 -0.07 -11.60
CA ARG A 416 -9.59 1.05 -10.81
C ARG A 416 -8.53 2.08 -10.41
N ASP A 417 -7.35 1.61 -10.04
CA ASP A 417 -6.28 2.43 -9.46
C ASP A 417 -5.26 2.87 -10.53
N HIS A 418 -5.60 2.74 -11.82
CA HIS A 418 -4.74 3.14 -12.94
C HIS A 418 -4.51 4.65 -12.96
N LEU A 419 -3.28 5.06 -13.30
CA LEU A 419 -2.90 6.48 -13.32
C LEU A 419 -3.77 7.29 -14.29
N ASP A 420 -4.05 6.76 -15.48
CA ASP A 420 -4.94 7.39 -16.49
C ASP A 420 -6.45 7.23 -16.20
N GLY A 421 -6.82 6.70 -15.04
CA GLY A 421 -8.21 6.42 -14.68
C GLY A 421 -8.76 5.10 -15.27
N PRO A 422 -9.86 4.57 -14.68
CA PRO A 422 -10.43 3.27 -15.04
C PRO A 422 -11.14 3.24 -16.39
N PHE A 423 -11.49 4.40 -16.96
CA PHE A 423 -12.12 4.51 -18.27
C PHE A 423 -11.55 5.69 -19.05
N SER A 424 -11.40 5.51 -20.36
CA SER A 424 -11.01 6.55 -21.31
C SER A 424 -11.79 6.40 -22.60
N ALA A 425 -12.50 7.45 -23.00
CA ALA A 425 -13.06 7.56 -24.36
C ALA A 425 -12.15 8.46 -25.19
N GLN A 426 -11.71 7.98 -26.36
CA GLN A 426 -10.70 8.65 -27.18
C GLN A 426 -11.19 8.83 -28.61
N TRP A 427 -11.04 10.04 -29.15
CA TRP A 427 -11.34 10.38 -30.54
C TRP A 427 -10.12 11.00 -31.20
N VAL A 428 -9.76 10.51 -32.38
CA VAL A 428 -8.71 11.11 -33.22
C VAL A 428 -9.36 12.07 -34.21
N TYR A 429 -8.87 13.31 -34.28
CA TYR A 429 -9.29 14.30 -35.28
C TYR A 429 -8.12 14.72 -36.14
N ARG A 430 -8.40 14.95 -37.43
CA ARG A 430 -7.39 15.41 -38.40
C ARG A 430 -7.82 16.70 -39.07
N ARG A 431 -6.89 17.65 -39.20
CA ARG A 431 -7.06 18.90 -39.97
C ARG A 431 -5.79 19.19 -40.74
N GLY A 432 -5.80 18.91 -42.04
CA GLY A 432 -4.60 18.99 -42.87
C GLY A 432 -3.48 18.08 -42.33
N PRO A 433 -2.29 18.61 -42.01
CA PRO A 433 -1.19 17.83 -41.42
C PRO A 433 -1.30 17.62 -39.90
N LEU A 434 -2.30 18.22 -39.24
CA LEU A 434 -2.48 18.09 -37.80
C LEU A 434 -3.30 16.86 -37.46
N GLU A 435 -2.85 16.14 -36.43
CA GLU A 435 -3.61 15.08 -35.76
C GLU A 435 -3.71 15.44 -34.28
N ALA A 436 -4.93 15.41 -33.75
CA ALA A 436 -5.24 15.71 -32.36
C ALA A 436 -6.09 14.58 -31.76
N THR A 437 -5.69 14.07 -30.60
CA THR A 437 -6.45 13.08 -29.84
C THR A 437 -7.18 13.79 -28.72
N ILE A 438 -8.51 13.74 -28.75
CA ILE A 438 -9.36 14.15 -27.64
C ILE A 438 -9.57 12.94 -26.75
N SER A 439 -9.45 13.10 -25.43
CA SER A 439 -9.89 12.07 -24.49
C SER A 439 -10.68 12.62 -23.32
N MET A 440 -11.56 11.76 -22.81
CA MET A 440 -12.27 11.92 -21.55
C MET A 440 -11.87 10.77 -20.64
N ASP A 441 -11.14 11.08 -19.58
CA ASP A 441 -10.47 10.12 -18.71
C ASP A 441 -11.04 10.18 -17.28
N GLY A 442 -11.24 9.03 -16.64
CA GLY A 442 -11.71 8.95 -15.27
C GLY A 442 -12.70 7.79 -15.03
N PRO A 443 -13.52 7.86 -13.97
CA PRO A 443 -13.47 8.86 -12.90
C PRO A 443 -12.25 8.68 -11.99
N PHE A 444 -11.67 9.80 -11.57
CA PHE A 444 -10.59 9.87 -10.57
C PHE A 444 -11.20 10.05 -9.18
N ALA A 445 -11.00 9.06 -8.30
CA ALA A 445 -11.55 9.07 -6.94
C ALA A 445 -11.02 10.21 -6.06
N GLU A 446 -9.85 10.77 -6.38
CA GLU A 446 -9.24 11.91 -5.68
C GLU A 446 -9.61 13.27 -6.31
N GLY A 447 -10.50 13.27 -7.31
CA GLY A 447 -10.98 14.48 -7.97
C GLY A 447 -9.99 15.18 -8.90
N TRP A 448 -8.76 14.67 -9.04
CA TRP A 448 -7.78 15.20 -9.98
C TRP A 448 -6.64 14.20 -10.26
N HIS A 449 -6.19 14.14 -11.52
CA HIS A 449 -4.92 13.58 -11.98
C HIS A 449 -3.96 14.61 -12.64
N ASP A 450 -2.68 14.67 -12.21
CA ASP A 450 -1.66 15.54 -12.82
C ASP A 450 -1.07 14.92 -14.09
N LEU A 451 -1.52 15.38 -15.27
CA LEU A 451 -1.07 14.81 -16.54
C LEU A 451 0.43 14.95 -16.80
N ARG A 452 1.16 15.84 -16.10
CA ARG A 452 2.63 15.85 -16.21
C ARG A 452 3.19 14.50 -15.79
N THR A 453 2.57 13.84 -14.82
CA THR A 453 2.91 12.47 -14.41
C THR A 453 2.66 11.49 -15.54
N CYS A 454 1.47 11.48 -16.16
CA CYS A 454 1.14 10.64 -17.33
C CYS A 454 2.12 10.84 -18.48
N TYR A 455 2.29 12.09 -18.92
CA TYR A 455 3.10 12.41 -20.08
C TYR A 455 4.57 12.12 -19.82
N THR A 456 5.08 12.42 -18.62
CA THR A 456 6.44 12.04 -18.23
C THR A 456 6.63 10.53 -18.18
N ALA A 457 5.63 9.78 -17.69
CA ALA A 457 5.63 8.33 -17.76
C ALA A 457 5.68 7.83 -19.22
N GLY A 458 4.96 8.48 -20.14
CA GLY A 458 5.04 8.24 -21.60
C GLY A 458 6.32 8.75 -22.29
N GLY A 459 7.27 9.30 -21.53
CA GLY A 459 8.57 9.74 -22.05
C GLY A 459 8.59 11.16 -22.61
N TRP A 460 7.55 11.95 -22.36
CA TRP A 460 7.51 13.37 -22.69
C TRP A 460 8.18 14.20 -21.60
N ALA A 461 9.04 15.14 -22.00
CA ALA A 461 9.45 16.26 -21.19
C ALA A 461 8.38 17.37 -21.30
N CYS A 462 7.80 17.77 -20.17
CA CYS A 462 6.95 18.94 -20.09
C CYS A 462 7.85 20.17 -20.00
N THR A 463 7.95 20.96 -21.06
CA THR A 463 8.91 22.08 -21.14
C THR A 463 8.36 23.35 -20.49
N ASP A 464 7.06 23.61 -20.63
CA ASP A 464 6.37 24.77 -20.08
C ASP A 464 4.93 24.39 -19.68
N ALA A 465 4.45 24.94 -18.56
CA ALA A 465 3.07 24.82 -18.12
C ALA A 465 2.48 26.23 -17.91
N VAL A 466 1.33 26.50 -18.52
CA VAL A 466 0.64 27.78 -18.40
C VAL A 466 -0.81 27.50 -18.01
N ASP A 467 -1.19 27.98 -16.82
CA ASP A 467 -2.59 27.99 -16.37
C ASP A 467 -3.27 29.24 -16.94
N ARG A 468 -4.41 29.05 -17.58
CA ARG A 468 -5.25 30.13 -18.12
C ARG A 468 -6.63 30.03 -17.50
N VAL A 469 -7.11 31.14 -16.92
CA VAL A 469 -8.51 31.29 -16.51
C VAL A 469 -9.27 31.82 -17.71
N VAL A 470 -10.26 31.08 -18.18
CA VAL A 470 -11.09 31.49 -19.30
C VAL A 470 -12.40 32.00 -18.73
N THR A 471 -12.50 33.33 -18.57
CA THR A 471 -13.75 33.97 -18.16
C THR A 471 -14.74 33.88 -19.32
N SER A 472 -15.97 33.50 -19.00
CA SER A 472 -17.15 33.45 -19.89
C SER A 472 -17.52 34.81 -20.54
N ALA A 473 -16.68 35.84 -20.39
CA ALA A 473 -16.96 37.25 -20.67
C ALA A 473 -16.28 37.79 -21.94
N GLU A 474 -16.02 36.95 -22.96
CA GLU A 474 -15.68 37.47 -24.29
C GLU A 474 -16.89 37.65 -25.22
N GLU A 475 -18.11 37.29 -24.82
CA GLU A 475 -19.32 37.70 -25.55
C GLU A 475 -20.46 38.14 -24.60
N GLU A 476 -20.86 39.41 -24.80
CA GLU A 476 -22.02 40.17 -24.30
C GLU A 476 -21.94 40.87 -22.91
N GLU A 477 -22.09 42.19 -22.99
CA GLU A 477 -22.13 43.16 -21.89
C GLU A 477 -23.23 42.85 -20.87
N GLY A 478 -22.85 42.75 -19.59
CA GLY A 478 -23.74 43.00 -18.46
C GLY A 478 -24.27 41.75 -17.74
N GLY A 479 -23.41 41.11 -16.93
CA GLY A 479 -23.81 40.08 -15.96
C GLY A 479 -22.74 39.88 -14.89
N SER A 480 -23.16 39.73 -13.63
CA SER A 480 -22.33 39.74 -12.41
C SER A 480 -21.42 38.52 -12.22
N GLU A 481 -20.27 38.78 -11.58
CA GLU A 481 -19.27 37.87 -10.97
C GLU A 481 -18.69 36.75 -11.86
N ALA A 482 -17.37 36.82 -12.04
CA ALA A 482 -16.57 35.98 -12.91
C ALA A 482 -16.48 34.53 -12.42
N ASP A 483 -17.24 33.64 -13.07
CA ASP A 483 -17.06 32.19 -13.01
C ASP A 483 -16.51 31.72 -14.37
N GLY A 484 -15.21 31.44 -14.40
CA GLY A 484 -14.46 31.08 -15.60
C GLY A 484 -13.74 29.76 -15.42
N ASP A 485 -13.83 28.88 -16.41
CA ASP A 485 -13.17 27.58 -16.35
C ASP A 485 -11.65 27.74 -16.33
N VAL A 486 -10.98 26.98 -15.45
CA VAL A 486 -9.51 26.94 -15.41
C VAL A 486 -9.02 25.85 -16.36
N ILE A 487 -8.15 26.25 -17.29
CA ILE A 487 -7.59 25.40 -18.33
C ILE A 487 -6.07 25.45 -18.23
N THR A 488 -5.44 24.28 -18.29
CA THR A 488 -3.97 24.19 -18.30
C THR A 488 -3.49 23.77 -19.68
N ARG A 489 -2.43 24.44 -20.14
CA ARG A 489 -1.67 24.08 -21.34
C ARG A 489 -0.29 23.56 -20.96
N LEU A 490 0.11 22.41 -21.50
CA LEU A 490 1.49 21.90 -21.41
C LEU A 490 2.11 21.82 -22.80
N ASP A 491 3.32 22.33 -22.94
CA ASP A 491 4.17 22.07 -24.10
C ASP A 491 5.02 20.81 -23.84
N LEU A 492 5.00 19.89 -24.80
CA LEU A 492 5.58 18.55 -24.66
C LEU A 492 6.70 18.33 -25.70
N ALA A 493 7.77 17.66 -25.28
CA ALA A 493 8.86 17.23 -26.14
C ALA A 493 9.27 15.79 -25.82
N GLN A 494 9.48 14.94 -26.82
CA GLN A 494 9.92 13.55 -26.66
C GLN A 494 11.19 13.29 -27.49
N PRO A 495 12.00 12.26 -27.19
CA PRO A 495 13.13 11.87 -28.03
C PRO A 495 12.77 11.72 -29.52
N LEU A 496 13.78 11.83 -30.39
CA LEU A 496 13.64 11.82 -31.85
C LEU A 496 12.84 13.00 -32.44
N GLY A 497 12.72 14.09 -31.68
CA GLY A 497 12.19 15.37 -32.18
C GLY A 497 10.66 15.46 -32.23
N ARG A 498 9.94 14.49 -31.66
CA ARG A 498 8.49 14.59 -31.53
C ARG A 498 8.13 15.68 -30.51
N ARG A 499 7.22 16.56 -30.90
CA ARG A 499 6.73 17.68 -30.08
C ARG A 499 5.21 17.66 -30.07
N GLY A 500 4.63 18.20 -29.01
CA GLY A 500 3.18 18.30 -28.89
C GLY A 500 2.76 19.39 -27.94
N VAL A 501 1.45 19.67 -27.96
CA VAL A 501 0.78 20.52 -26.99
C VAL A 501 -0.42 19.76 -26.47
N VAL A 502 -0.65 19.84 -25.15
CA VAL A 502 -1.87 19.33 -24.54
C VAL A 502 -2.59 20.43 -23.79
N PHE A 503 -3.90 20.49 -23.99
CA PHE A 503 -4.83 21.30 -23.21
C PHE A 503 -5.70 20.37 -22.39
N PHE A 504 -5.92 20.70 -21.12
CA PHE A 504 -6.77 19.87 -20.26
C PHE A 504 -7.49 20.68 -19.18
N THR A 505 -8.56 20.09 -18.66
CA THR A 505 -9.28 20.58 -17.48
C THR A 505 -10.02 19.41 -16.81
N SER A 506 -10.43 19.60 -15.56
CA SER A 506 -11.11 18.58 -14.75
C SER A 506 -12.46 19.10 -14.28
N TYR A 507 -13.42 18.19 -14.17
CA TYR A 507 -14.80 18.49 -13.82
C TYR A 507 -15.31 17.47 -12.79
N ALA A 508 -16.07 17.94 -11.81
CA ALA A 508 -16.72 17.08 -10.84
C ALA A 508 -17.77 16.19 -11.50
N VAL A 509 -17.90 14.94 -11.02
CA VAL A 509 -18.86 13.96 -11.55
C VAL A 509 -20.29 14.32 -11.15
N ASP A 510 -20.48 14.92 -9.97
CA ASP A 510 -21.80 15.13 -9.35
C ASP A 510 -22.51 16.40 -9.85
N ASP A 511 -21.79 17.50 -10.06
CA ASP A 511 -22.36 18.81 -10.40
C ASP A 511 -21.72 19.49 -11.62
N ASP A 512 -20.80 18.79 -12.30
CA ASP A 512 -20.06 19.32 -13.45
C ASP A 512 -19.25 20.59 -13.18
N ALA A 513 -19.02 20.92 -11.91
CA ALA A 513 -18.22 22.08 -11.54
C ALA A 513 -16.80 21.94 -12.10
N ASN A 514 -16.29 23.00 -12.74
CA ASN A 514 -14.91 23.04 -13.15
C ASN A 514 -14.03 23.08 -11.91
N LEU A 515 -13.33 21.98 -11.65
CA LEU A 515 -12.49 21.85 -10.46
C LEU A 515 -11.18 22.62 -10.60
N GLY A 516 -10.90 23.10 -11.81
CA GLY A 516 -9.63 23.64 -12.24
C GLY A 516 -8.46 22.69 -12.06
N ALA A 517 -7.37 23.00 -12.74
CA ALA A 517 -6.07 22.43 -12.43
C ALA A 517 -5.30 23.51 -11.68
N ASP A 518 -5.46 23.60 -10.35
CA ASP A 518 -4.55 24.42 -9.55
C ASP A 518 -3.19 23.73 -9.47
N LEU A 519 -2.48 23.78 -10.60
CA LEU A 519 -1.21 23.12 -10.88
C LEU A 519 -0.16 23.50 -9.84
N ALA A 520 -0.28 24.64 -9.16
CA ALA A 520 0.65 25.10 -8.14
C ALA A 520 0.21 24.77 -6.70
N ALA A 521 -1.08 24.83 -6.38
CA ALA A 521 -1.55 24.52 -5.03
C ALA A 521 -1.53 23.02 -4.71
N ARG A 522 -1.86 22.16 -5.67
CA ARG A 522 -2.03 20.71 -5.42
C ARG A 522 -0.85 19.83 -5.84
N THR A 523 0.20 20.38 -6.47
CA THR A 523 1.38 19.61 -6.95
C THR A 523 2.66 19.85 -6.14
N GLY A 524 2.56 20.58 -5.02
CA GLY A 524 3.70 20.84 -4.16
C GLY A 524 4.14 19.62 -3.35
N SER A 525 5.41 19.23 -3.51
CA SER A 525 6.05 18.10 -2.84
C SER A 525 6.40 18.32 -1.35
N SER A 526 5.91 19.39 -0.71
CA SER A 526 6.28 19.69 0.67
C SER A 526 5.50 18.79 1.65
N TRP A 527 6.22 18.19 2.60
CA TRP A 527 5.66 17.43 3.72
C TRP A 527 4.55 18.21 4.47
N THR A 528 4.65 19.54 4.51
CA THR A 528 3.65 20.44 5.09
C THR A 528 2.31 20.36 4.36
N ARG A 529 2.28 20.34 3.02
CA ARG A 529 1.04 20.27 2.24
C ARG A 529 0.38 18.89 2.30
N ARG A 530 1.15 17.81 2.34
CA ARG A 530 0.63 16.45 2.59
C ARG A 530 0.00 16.34 3.99
N PHE A 531 0.56 17.05 4.96
CA PHE A 531 0.02 17.14 6.32
C PHE A 531 -1.20 18.08 6.41
N GLU A 532 -1.21 19.18 5.66
CA GLU A 532 -2.37 20.09 5.54
C GLU A 532 -3.56 19.39 4.88
N ALA A 533 -3.37 18.66 3.78
CA ALA A 533 -4.41 17.85 3.15
C ALA A 533 -4.96 16.75 4.09
N PHE A 534 -4.11 16.22 4.98
CA PHE A 534 -4.52 15.29 6.02
C PHE A 534 -5.30 15.99 7.15
N ARG A 535 -4.86 17.17 7.59
CA ARG A 535 -5.52 18.00 8.59
C ARG A 535 -6.89 18.47 8.11
N ASP A 536 -7.00 18.91 6.86
CA ASP A 536 -8.22 19.46 6.28
C ASP A 536 -9.27 18.36 6.05
N ARG A 537 -8.84 17.12 5.76
CA ARG A 537 -9.72 15.92 5.77
C ARG A 537 -10.19 15.50 7.17
N SER A 538 -9.61 16.07 8.22
CA SER A 538 -9.76 15.61 9.60
C SER A 538 -10.46 16.61 10.52
N ALA A 539 -10.85 17.78 10.00
CA ALA A 539 -11.53 18.82 10.76
C ALA A 539 -13.03 18.50 10.90
N PRO A 540 -13.62 18.55 12.11
CA PRO A 540 -15.01 18.15 12.36
C PRO A 540 -16.07 19.04 11.68
N ASP A 541 -15.73 20.27 11.29
CA ASP A 541 -16.62 21.20 10.57
C ASP A 541 -16.40 21.18 9.04
N ALA A 542 -15.37 20.48 8.55
CA ALA A 542 -15.25 20.16 7.14
C ALA A 542 -16.11 18.93 6.88
N GLY A 543 -17.41 19.13 6.66
CA GLY A 543 -18.33 18.03 6.34
C GLY A 543 -17.76 17.20 5.20
N HIS A 544 -17.22 16.01 5.50
CA HIS A 544 -16.59 15.03 4.61
C HIS A 544 -16.58 15.41 3.11
N ALA A 545 -15.83 16.45 2.75
CA ALA A 545 -15.52 16.74 1.37
C ALA A 545 -14.40 15.76 1.00
N ALA A 546 -14.76 14.46 0.93
CA ALA A 546 -14.05 13.54 0.08
C ALA A 546 -13.93 14.26 -1.26
N ALA A 547 -12.71 14.43 -1.77
CA ALA A 547 -12.48 15.12 -3.03
C ALA A 547 -13.50 14.58 -4.05
N GLU A 548 -14.30 15.47 -4.60
CA GLU A 548 -15.41 15.07 -5.47
C GLU A 548 -14.80 14.31 -6.64
N PRO A 549 -15.29 13.10 -6.94
CA PRO A 549 -14.74 12.35 -8.03
C PRO A 549 -14.86 13.16 -9.32
N ALA A 550 -13.84 13.08 -10.16
CA ALA A 550 -13.76 13.95 -11.33
C ALA A 550 -13.46 13.16 -12.59
N TYR A 551 -13.89 13.69 -13.72
CA TYR A 551 -13.37 13.30 -15.02
C TYR A 551 -12.51 14.41 -15.59
N GLN A 552 -11.56 14.03 -16.43
CA GLN A 552 -10.63 14.93 -17.07
C GLN A 552 -10.87 14.92 -18.56
N VAL A 553 -10.95 16.10 -19.16
CA VAL A 553 -11.00 16.24 -20.62
C VAL A 553 -9.68 16.80 -21.08
N GLN A 554 -9.10 16.21 -22.12
CA GLN A 554 -7.86 16.69 -22.72
C GLN A 554 -7.88 16.61 -24.24
N VAL A 555 -7.05 17.45 -24.87
CA VAL A 555 -6.72 17.38 -26.30
C VAL A 555 -5.21 17.44 -26.46
N LEU A 556 -4.64 16.35 -26.99
CA LEU A 556 -3.23 16.24 -27.34
C LEU A 556 -3.07 16.37 -28.86
N ALA A 557 -2.33 17.38 -29.31
CA ALA A 557 -1.84 17.43 -30.69
C ALA A 557 -0.33 17.19 -30.70
N SER A 558 0.15 16.25 -31.51
CA SER A 558 1.58 15.93 -31.59
C SER A 558 2.06 15.65 -33.01
N GLY A 559 3.35 15.88 -33.25
CA GLY A 559 4.00 15.60 -34.53
C GLY A 559 5.52 15.72 -34.46
N TYR A 560 6.20 15.57 -35.58
CA TYR A 560 7.68 15.67 -35.67
C TYR A 560 8.17 17.08 -36.01
N ARG A 561 7.31 18.07 -35.86
CA ARG A 561 7.62 19.50 -36.04
C ARG A 561 7.03 20.28 -34.88
N THR A 562 7.62 21.44 -34.60
CA THR A 562 6.98 22.45 -33.74
C THR A 562 5.68 22.91 -34.39
N LEU A 563 4.58 22.87 -33.63
CA LEU A 563 3.33 23.49 -34.05
C LEU A 563 3.51 25.01 -34.10
N SER A 564 3.02 25.64 -35.17
CA SER A 564 2.93 27.12 -35.23
C SER A 564 1.89 27.62 -34.24
N ASP A 565 1.91 28.92 -33.95
CA ASP A 565 0.95 29.51 -33.00
C ASP A 565 -0.49 29.42 -33.54
N GLU A 566 -0.70 29.60 -34.84
CA GLU A 566 -2.00 29.37 -35.51
C GLU A 566 -2.51 27.93 -35.32
N GLU A 567 -1.62 26.94 -35.36
CA GLU A 567 -1.98 25.54 -35.17
C GLU A 567 -2.29 25.23 -33.71
N LYS A 568 -1.57 25.84 -32.77
CA LYS A 568 -1.89 25.75 -31.34
C LYS A 568 -3.25 26.38 -31.04
N GLU A 569 -3.55 27.54 -31.63
CA GLU A 569 -4.86 28.20 -31.51
C GLU A 569 -5.97 27.32 -32.10
N ALA A 570 -5.73 26.66 -33.24
CA ALA A 570 -6.70 25.72 -33.82
C ALA A 570 -6.98 24.50 -32.92
N VAL A 571 -5.96 24.01 -32.20
CA VAL A 571 -6.07 22.92 -31.23
C VAL A 571 -6.76 23.40 -29.94
N GLU A 572 -6.45 24.60 -29.47
CA GLU A 572 -7.11 25.24 -28.31
C GLU A 572 -8.60 25.43 -28.60
N ALA A 573 -8.96 25.96 -29.77
CA ALA A 573 -10.35 26.11 -30.19
C ALA A 573 -11.07 24.75 -30.26
N LEU A 574 -10.40 23.69 -30.74
CA LEU A 574 -10.92 22.33 -30.72
C LEU A 574 -11.18 21.87 -29.28
N PHE A 575 -10.22 22.05 -28.37
CA PHE A 575 -10.36 21.73 -26.95
C PHE A 575 -11.57 22.43 -26.31
N HIS A 576 -11.73 23.73 -26.52
CA HIS A 576 -12.87 24.50 -26.01
C HIS A 576 -14.22 24.00 -26.53
N ALA A 577 -14.30 23.66 -27.81
CA ALA A 577 -15.53 23.15 -28.39
C ALA A 577 -15.88 21.75 -27.85
N MET A 578 -14.89 20.86 -27.76
CA MET A 578 -15.11 19.47 -27.35
C MET A 578 -15.38 19.36 -25.84
N ARG A 579 -14.66 20.11 -24.99
CA ARG A 579 -14.88 20.09 -23.53
C ARG A 579 -16.30 20.51 -23.15
N ARG A 580 -16.84 21.56 -23.80
CA ARG A 580 -18.22 22.03 -23.55
C ARG A 580 -19.26 20.99 -23.94
N ARG A 581 -19.02 20.26 -25.04
CA ARG A 581 -19.91 19.17 -25.48
C ARG A 581 -19.87 18.00 -24.50
N LEU A 582 -18.68 17.60 -24.07
CA LEU A 582 -18.51 16.48 -23.12
C LEU A 582 -19.06 16.82 -21.74
N ALA A 583 -18.88 18.05 -21.26
CA ALA A 583 -19.47 18.53 -20.01
C ALA A 583 -21.00 18.60 -20.08
N ALA A 584 -21.59 18.87 -21.25
CA ALA A 584 -23.03 18.92 -21.44
C ALA A 584 -23.70 17.54 -21.65
N LEU A 585 -22.95 16.44 -21.66
CA LEU A 585 -23.53 15.11 -21.83
C LEU A 585 -24.35 14.72 -20.59
N PRO A 586 -25.59 14.25 -20.76
CA PRO A 586 -26.38 13.76 -19.63
C PRO A 586 -25.67 12.56 -19.00
N ARG A 587 -25.44 12.64 -17.69
CA ARG A 587 -24.92 11.52 -16.91
C ARG A 587 -26.06 10.86 -16.17
N ASP A 588 -25.96 9.54 -16.01
CA ASP A 588 -26.77 8.83 -15.04
C ASP A 588 -26.35 9.32 -13.65
N ALA A 589 -27.00 10.38 -13.19
CA ALA A 589 -26.77 10.95 -11.88
C ALA A 589 -26.95 9.85 -10.83
N ALA A 590 -25.99 9.72 -9.91
CA ALA A 590 -26.28 9.03 -8.66
C ALA A 590 -27.55 9.68 -8.07
N PRO A 591 -28.48 8.89 -7.48
CA PRO A 591 -29.70 9.45 -6.93
C PRO A 591 -29.34 10.60 -5.98
N PRO A 592 -30.02 11.76 -6.09
CA PRO A 592 -29.65 12.94 -5.34
C PRO A 592 -29.55 12.60 -3.86
N ARG A 593 -28.45 13.03 -3.22
CA ARG A 593 -28.37 13.01 -1.76
C ARG A 593 -29.57 13.79 -1.26
N GLU A 594 -30.53 13.12 -0.63
CA GLU A 594 -31.55 13.82 0.15
C GLU A 594 -30.78 14.70 1.13
N SER A 595 -30.77 16.00 0.86
CA SER A 595 -30.21 16.96 1.78
C SER A 595 -30.98 16.79 3.08
N ALA A 596 -30.29 16.37 4.13
CA ALA A 596 -30.81 16.38 5.48
C ALA A 596 -30.94 17.84 5.94
N SER A 597 -31.81 18.61 5.28
CA SER A 597 -32.27 19.91 5.73
C SER A 597 -33.78 19.96 5.49
N ARG A 598 -34.52 20.11 6.59
CA ARG A 598 -35.98 20.17 6.75
C ARG A 598 -36.66 18.91 7.32
N ARG A 599 -36.36 18.63 8.59
CA ARG A 599 -37.39 18.18 9.54
C ARG A 599 -37.22 18.90 10.88
N THR A 600 -37.53 20.19 10.88
CA THR A 600 -37.91 20.94 12.08
C THR A 600 -38.94 21.99 11.69
N ALA A 601 -40.20 21.56 11.57
CA ALA A 601 -41.41 22.36 11.80
C ALA A 601 -42.62 21.61 11.22
N ALA A 602 -43.32 20.83 12.06
CA ALA A 602 -44.78 20.75 12.15
C ALA A 602 -45.15 19.54 13.02
N ASP A 603 -46.00 19.82 14.00
CA ASP A 603 -46.71 18.97 14.96
C ASP A 603 -45.94 18.39 16.16
#